data_AF-A0A1A0D1G0-F1
#
_entry.id   AF-A0A1A0D1G0-F1
#
_cell.length_a   1.000
_cell.length_b   1.000
_cell.length_c   1.000
_cell.angle_alpha   90.00
_cell.angle_beta   90.00
_cell.angle_gamma   90.00
#
_symmetry.space_group_name_H-M   'P 1'
#
loop_
_entity.id
_entity.type
_entity.pdbx_description
1 polymer ?
#
loop_
_entity_poly.entity_id
_entity_poly.type
_entity_poly.pdbx_seq_one_letter_code
_entity_poly.pdbx_strand_id
1 'polypeptide(L)'
;MGWITQSRRRQIATKGRQMVLSRAGGTASITLMAYAPPAQSAQITNDMAQAPFVAQVMADALSGYGMPAQDDRVQDGPKTYTLTDAQPVYDGPTVCGWTLIAAGGETHDNASSLL
;
A
#
# COMPACT_ATOMS: atom_id res chain seq x y z
N MET A 1 -15.36 -13.68 -12.51
CA MET A 1 -14.52 -13.30 -11.34
C MET A 1 -14.42 -14.51 -10.44
N GLY A 2 -13.20 -14.94 -10.10
CA GLY A 2 -12.98 -16.09 -9.23
C GLY A 2 -13.02 -15.74 -7.74
N TRP A 3 -12.71 -16.72 -6.91
CA TRP A 3 -12.86 -16.62 -5.46
C TRP A 3 -11.85 -15.65 -4.83
N ILE A 4 -10.63 -15.56 -5.38
CA ILE A 4 -9.55 -14.69 -4.87
C ILE A 4 -10.00 -13.23 -4.97
N THR A 5 -10.49 -12.83 -6.14
CA THR A 5 -10.97 -11.47 -6.37
C THR A 5 -12.11 -11.13 -5.40
N GLN A 6 -13.08 -12.04 -5.23
CA GLN A 6 -14.23 -11.81 -4.36
C GLN A 6 -13.84 -11.71 -2.89
N SER A 7 -12.96 -12.61 -2.42
CA SER A 7 -12.45 -12.60 -1.05
C SER A 7 -11.71 -11.29 -0.74
N ARG A 8 -10.77 -10.90 -1.61
CA ARG A 8 -9.99 -9.68 -1.46
C ARG A 8 -10.87 -8.43 -1.51
N ARG A 9 -11.83 -8.38 -2.45
CA ARG A 9 -12.79 -7.28 -2.53
C ARG A 9 -13.58 -7.12 -1.24
N ARG A 10 -14.10 -8.23 -0.67
CA ARG A 10 -14.81 -8.19 0.61
C ARG A 10 -13.89 -7.71 1.73
N GLN A 11 -12.67 -8.21 1.80
CA GLN A 11 -11.70 -7.80 2.82
C GLN A 11 -11.39 -6.30 2.75
N ILE A 12 -11.09 -5.78 1.57
CA ILE A 12 -10.81 -4.36 1.35
C ILE A 12 -12.05 -3.51 1.62
N ALA A 13 -13.23 -3.96 1.20
CA ALA A 13 -14.48 -3.24 1.47
C ALA A 13 -14.81 -3.17 2.98
N THR A 14 -14.52 -4.22 3.75
CA THR A 14 -14.86 -4.29 5.17
C THR A 14 -13.78 -3.71 6.09
N LYS A 15 -12.50 -3.90 5.75
CA LYS A 15 -11.36 -3.58 6.62
C LYS A 15 -10.39 -2.58 6.01
N GLY A 16 -10.63 -2.17 4.77
CA GLY A 16 -9.78 -1.21 4.09
C GLY A 16 -9.91 0.19 4.67
N ARG A 17 -8.95 1.02 4.31
CA ARG A 17 -8.93 2.45 4.59
C ARG A 17 -8.37 3.20 3.37
N GLN A 18 -8.72 4.46 3.29
CA GLN A 18 -8.25 5.33 2.23
C GLN A 18 -6.74 5.58 2.37
N MET A 19 -6.00 5.36 1.28
CA MET A 19 -4.58 5.64 1.17
C MET A 19 -4.32 6.43 -0.10
N VAL A 20 -3.17 7.10 -0.18
CA VAL A 20 -2.70 7.78 -1.39
C VAL A 20 -1.49 7.04 -1.91
N LEU A 21 -1.50 6.66 -3.19
CA LEU A 21 -0.36 6.10 -3.88
C LEU A 21 0.16 7.13 -4.88
N SER A 22 1.45 7.45 -4.80
CA SER A 22 2.08 8.49 -5.62
C SER A 22 3.37 7.99 -6.24
N ARG A 23 3.68 8.45 -7.46
CA ARG A 23 4.91 8.06 -8.17
C ARG A 23 6.13 8.65 -7.48
N ALA A 24 7.26 7.97 -7.63
CA ALA A 24 8.57 8.57 -7.37
C ALA A 24 8.66 9.92 -8.12
N GLY A 25 8.98 11.00 -7.39
CA GLY A 25 9.04 12.36 -7.96
C GLY A 25 7.70 13.07 -8.17
N GLY A 26 6.56 12.49 -7.76
CA GLY A 26 5.27 13.19 -7.65
C GLY A 26 4.54 13.43 -8.98
N THR A 27 4.93 12.75 -10.06
CA THR A 27 4.36 12.93 -11.41
C THR A 27 2.92 12.44 -11.56
N ALA A 28 2.49 11.51 -10.70
CA ALA A 28 1.12 11.02 -10.62
C ALA A 28 0.78 10.63 -9.18
N SER A 29 -0.49 10.79 -8.80
CA SER A 29 -1.00 10.40 -7.49
C SER A 29 -2.45 9.98 -7.61
N ILE A 30 -2.85 8.94 -6.88
CA ILE A 30 -4.23 8.47 -6.79
C ILE A 30 -4.63 8.17 -5.35
N THR A 31 -5.89 8.43 -5.05
CA THR A 31 -6.52 7.98 -3.81
C THR A 31 -7.17 6.63 -4.05
N LEU A 32 -6.88 5.65 -3.19
CA LEU A 32 -7.38 4.29 -3.31
C LEU A 32 -7.83 3.70 -1.97
N MET A 33 -8.68 2.67 -2.03
CA MET A 33 -9.05 1.87 -0.87
C MET A 33 -8.09 0.69 -0.74
N ALA A 34 -7.38 0.61 0.38
CA ALA A 34 -6.40 -0.43 0.65
C ALA A 34 -6.63 -1.09 2.01
N TYR A 35 -6.39 -2.39 2.10
CA TYR A 35 -6.30 -3.08 3.37
C TYR A 35 -4.84 -3.29 3.74
N ALA A 36 -4.37 -2.63 4.80
CA ALA A 36 -3.10 -2.99 5.42
C ALA A 36 -3.37 -3.87 6.64
N PRO A 37 -2.90 -5.14 6.64
CA PRO A 37 -2.97 -6.02 7.79
C PRO A 37 -2.32 -5.37 9.02
N PRO A 38 -2.78 -5.69 10.24
CA PRO A 38 -2.07 -5.31 11.45
C PRO A 38 -0.61 -5.74 11.35
N ALA A 39 0.31 -4.91 11.84
CA ALA A 39 1.73 -5.25 11.90
C ALA A 39 1.87 -6.61 12.60
N GLN A 40 2.37 -7.60 11.88
CA GLN A 40 2.75 -8.86 12.51
C GLN A 40 3.99 -8.58 13.33
N SER A 41 4.02 -9.11 14.56
CA SER A 41 5.19 -8.98 15.44
C SER A 41 6.43 -9.46 14.68
N ALA A 42 7.36 -8.55 14.38
CA ALA A 42 8.62 -8.90 13.77
C ALA A 42 9.33 -9.89 14.72
N GLN A 43 9.71 -11.07 14.22
CA GLN A 43 10.61 -11.95 14.96
C GLN A 43 11.94 -11.22 15.10
N ILE A 44 12.21 -10.74 16.31
CA ILE A 44 13.43 -10.03 16.67
C ILE A 44 14.58 -11.04 16.60
N THR A 45 15.43 -10.93 15.58
CA THR A 45 16.76 -11.54 15.59
C THR A 45 17.74 -10.45 15.20
N ASN A 46 18.42 -9.91 16.21
CA ASN A 46 19.52 -8.96 16.14
C ASN A 46 19.23 -7.62 15.43
N ASP A 47 18.85 -6.64 16.25
CA ASP A 47 18.98 -5.19 16.07
C ASP A 47 18.46 -4.57 14.76
N MET A 48 17.28 -3.94 14.88
CA MET A 48 16.65 -2.99 13.94
C MET A 48 15.86 -3.53 12.74
N ALA A 49 15.26 -4.71 12.82
CA ALA A 49 14.26 -5.11 11.81
C ALA A 49 12.92 -4.38 12.05
N GLN A 50 12.73 -3.21 11.43
CA GLN A 50 11.40 -2.59 11.33
C GLN A 50 10.54 -3.46 10.40
N ALA A 51 9.38 -3.90 10.88
CA ALA A 51 8.47 -4.71 10.06
C ALA A 51 8.07 -3.92 8.79
N PRO A 52 8.09 -4.55 7.60
CA PRO A 52 7.66 -3.88 6.38
C PRO A 52 6.18 -3.51 6.49
N PHE A 53 5.83 -2.35 5.96
CA PHE A 53 4.44 -1.97 5.76
C PHE A 53 3.90 -2.72 4.54
N VAL A 54 2.78 -3.42 4.72
CA VAL A 54 2.12 -4.17 3.65
C VAL A 54 0.71 -3.64 3.44
N ALA A 55 0.37 -3.29 2.21
CA ALA A 55 -0.97 -2.86 1.83
C ALA A 55 -1.50 -3.66 0.64
N GLN A 56 -2.77 -4.05 0.72
CA GLN A 56 -3.47 -4.84 -0.28
C GLN A 56 -4.47 -3.96 -1.01
N VAL A 57 -4.37 -3.90 -2.33
CA VAL A 57 -5.26 -3.10 -3.18
C VAL A 57 -5.91 -3.96 -4.26
N MET A 58 -7.05 -3.50 -4.78
CA MET A 58 -7.68 -4.07 -5.97
C MET A 58 -7.03 -3.52 -7.24
N ALA A 59 -7.03 -4.29 -8.33
CA ALA A 59 -6.41 -3.86 -9.58
C ALA A 59 -7.15 -2.69 -10.25
N ASP A 60 -8.48 -2.65 -10.13
CA ASP A 60 -9.34 -1.57 -10.64
C ASP A 60 -9.08 -0.23 -9.94
N ALA A 61 -8.67 -0.26 -8.66
CA ALA A 61 -8.28 0.92 -7.90
C ALA A 61 -7.03 1.62 -8.44
N LEU A 62 -6.24 0.96 -9.30
CA LEU A 62 -5.06 1.52 -9.97
C LEU A 62 -5.35 1.94 -11.42
N SER A 63 -6.63 1.99 -11.82
CA SER A 63 -7.03 2.49 -13.13
C SER A 63 -6.57 3.95 -13.30
N GLY A 64 -5.77 4.21 -14.34
CA GLY A 64 -5.14 5.51 -14.60
C GLY A 64 -3.79 5.74 -13.93
N TYR A 65 -3.43 4.97 -12.90
CA TYR A 65 -2.10 5.02 -12.26
C TYR A 65 -1.10 4.01 -12.86
N GLY A 66 -1.62 2.89 -13.37
CA GLY A 66 -0.81 1.81 -13.94
C GLY A 66 -0.24 0.86 -12.88
N MET A 67 0.83 0.14 -13.23
CA MET A 67 1.46 -0.85 -12.36
C MET A 67 2.26 -0.16 -11.25
N PRO A 68 2.00 -0.44 -9.96
CA PRO A 68 2.81 0.10 -8.88
C PRO A 68 4.25 -0.41 -9.02
N ALA A 69 5.21 0.43 -8.67
CA ALA A 69 6.63 0.18 -8.88
C ALA A 69 7.43 0.51 -7.62
N GLN A 70 8.67 0.03 -7.60
CA GLN A 70 9.65 0.45 -6.60
C GLN A 70 9.78 1.99 -6.61
N ASP A 71 10.05 2.56 -5.43
CA ASP A 71 10.18 4.00 -5.15
C ASP A 71 8.89 4.83 -5.24
N ASP A 72 7.76 4.23 -5.63
CA ASP A 72 6.45 4.82 -5.37
C ASP A 72 6.26 5.03 -3.86
N ARG A 73 5.38 5.96 -3.49
CA ARG A 73 5.08 6.25 -2.09
C ARG A 73 3.63 5.96 -1.79
N VAL A 74 3.41 5.19 -0.73
CA VAL A 74 2.09 4.97 -0.14
C VAL A 74 1.96 5.79 1.14
N GLN A 75 0.92 6.62 1.19
CA GLN A 75 0.58 7.42 2.35
C GLN A 75 -0.66 6.83 3.03
N ASP A 76 -0.54 6.57 4.33
CA ASP A 76 -1.58 6.06 5.20
C ASP A 76 -1.77 7.04 6.36
N GLY A 77 -2.73 7.95 6.18
CA GLY A 77 -2.92 9.09 7.07
C GLY A 77 -1.66 9.98 7.13
N PRO A 78 -1.05 10.20 8.30
CA PRO A 78 0.13 11.05 8.44
C PRO A 78 1.45 10.35 8.09
N LYS A 79 1.42 9.02 7.88
CA LYS A 79 2.63 8.21 7.64
C LYS A 79 2.84 8.02 6.15
N THR A 80 4.08 8.20 5.71
CA THR A 80 4.50 7.92 4.33
C THR A 80 5.52 6.80 4.30
N TYR A 81 5.32 5.84 3.39
CA TYR A 81 6.20 4.71 3.17
C TYR A 81 6.63 4.66 1.71
N THR A 82 7.85 4.20 1.47
CA THR A 82 8.39 4.02 0.11
C THR A 82 8.28 2.55 -0.27
N LEU A 83 7.68 2.28 -1.43
CA LEU A 83 7.54 0.92 -1.95
C LEU A 83 8.93 0.33 -2.24
N THR A 84 9.21 -0.80 -1.62
CA THR A 84 10.38 -1.61 -1.90
C THR A 84 10.07 -2.71 -2.91
N ASP A 85 8.81 -3.17 -2.95
CA ASP A 85 8.31 -4.14 -3.91
C ASP A 85 6.80 -3.99 -4.10
N ALA A 86 6.28 -4.44 -5.23
CA ALA A 86 4.86 -4.53 -5.49
C ALA A 86 4.52 -5.80 -6.27
N GLN A 87 3.77 -6.69 -5.63
CA GLN A 87 3.51 -8.03 -6.16
C GLN A 87 2.09 -8.11 -6.74
N PRO A 88 1.93 -8.52 -8.01
CA PRO A 88 0.61 -8.75 -8.58
C PRO A 88 -0.04 -9.97 -7.92
N VAL A 89 -1.33 -9.86 -7.62
CA VAL A 89 -2.16 -10.95 -7.14
C VAL A 89 -3.07 -11.42 -8.27
N TYR A 90 -3.02 -12.70 -8.57
CA TYR A 90 -3.75 -13.30 -9.69
C TYR A 90 -4.97 -14.08 -9.22
N ASP A 91 -6.02 -14.05 -10.04
CA ASP A 91 -7.17 -14.93 -9.97
C ASP A 91 -7.29 -15.66 -11.32
N GLY A 92 -6.68 -16.85 -11.38
CA GLY A 92 -6.39 -17.50 -12.66
C GLY A 92 -5.36 -16.69 -13.47
N PRO A 93 -5.59 -16.43 -14.77
CA PRO A 93 -4.67 -15.65 -15.60
C PRO A 93 -4.79 -14.13 -15.41
N THR A 94 -5.73 -13.65 -14.60
CA THR A 94 -6.06 -12.23 -14.49
C THR A 94 -5.49 -11.63 -13.21
N VAL A 95 -4.79 -10.49 -13.30
CA VAL A 95 -4.40 -9.70 -12.12
C VAL A 95 -5.65 -9.11 -11.48
N CYS A 96 -5.95 -9.50 -10.25
CA CYS A 96 -7.10 -9.02 -9.49
C CYS A 96 -6.74 -7.95 -8.46
N GLY A 97 -5.46 -7.81 -8.12
CA GLY A 97 -4.99 -6.85 -7.13
C GLY A 97 -3.48 -6.78 -7.04
N TRP A 98 -2.99 -5.98 -6.11
CA TRP A 98 -1.57 -5.85 -5.79
C TRP A 98 -1.35 -5.94 -4.29
N THR A 99 -0.21 -6.50 -3.90
CA THR A 99 0.34 -6.42 -2.55
C THR A 99 1.52 -5.47 -2.61
N LEU A 100 1.35 -4.29 -2.02
CA LEU A 100 2.37 -3.25 -1.91
C LEU A 100 3.20 -3.54 -0.67
N ILE A 101 4.52 -3.57 -0.82
CA ILE A 101 5.47 -3.81 0.26
C ILE A 101 6.33 -2.55 0.34
N ALA A 102 6.36 -1.94 1.52
CA ALA A 102 7.00 -0.65 1.72
C ALA A 102 7.82 -0.62 3.01
N ALA A 103 8.83 0.25 3.02
CA ALA A 103 9.66 0.51 4.19
C ALA A 103 9.55 1.99 4.61
N GLY A 104 9.97 2.28 5.84
CA GLY A 104 9.89 3.61 6.44
C GLY A 104 8.62 3.80 7.28
N GLY A 105 7.92 4.91 7.07
CA GLY A 105 6.79 5.33 7.92
C GLY A 105 7.10 6.61 8.70
N GLU A 106 7.84 7.52 8.08
CA GLU A 106 8.09 8.85 8.62
C GLU A 106 6.76 9.60 8.75
N THR A 107 6.46 10.10 9.95
CA THR A 107 5.35 11.02 10.16
C THR A 107 5.75 12.36 9.57
N HIS A 108 5.02 12.84 8.56
CA HIS A 108 5.14 14.24 8.18
C HIS A 108 4.34 15.07 9.19
N ASP A 109 5.00 15.55 10.23
CA ASP A 109 4.44 16.58 11.10
C ASP A 109 4.34 17.86 10.29
N ASN A 110 3.14 18.18 9.81
CA ASN A 110 2.85 19.47 9.19
C ASN A 110 2.74 20.55 10.29
N ALA A 111 3.81 20.74 11.06
CA ALA A 111 3.94 21.72 12.14
C ALA A 111 4.75 22.96 11.67
N SER A 112 4.65 23.31 10.40
CA SER A 112 5.18 24.57 9.86
C SER A 112 4.02 25.44 9.37
N SER A 113 3.21 25.93 10.31
CA SER A 113 2.41 27.14 10.10
C SER A 113 2.00 27.67 11.47
N LEU A 114 2.69 28.71 11.92
CA LEU A 114 2.31 29.79 12.83
C LEU A 114 3.59 30.43 13.39
N LEU A 115 4.34 31.09 12.50
CA LEU A 115 5.18 32.25 12.82
C LEU A 115 4.79 33.38 11.87
#